data_AF-A0A3B4FCF9-F1
#
_entry.id   AF-A0A3B4FCF9-F1
#
_cell.length_a   1.000
_cell.length_b   1.000
_cell.length_c   1.000
_cell.angle_alpha   90.00
_cell.angle_beta   90.00
_cell.angle_gamma   90.00
#
_symmetry.space_group_name_H-M   'P 1'
#
loop_
_entity.id
_entity.type
_entity.pdbx_description
1 polymer ?
#
loop_
_entity_poly.entity_id
_entity_poly.type
_entity_poly.pdbx_seq_one_letter_code
_entity_poly.pdbx_strand_id
1 'polypeptide(L)'
;VSAQPELPQGQMDSLLSIISSQRERFRSRNQELEAESRSMQQTMQALQNELDSLRADNIKLYEKIKFLQSYPGRAGGSDDTVMRYSSQYEERLDPFASFSKRERQRRYLSLSPWDKATLGLGRVILSNKMARTIAFFYTLFLHCLVFLVLYKTAWSESIGRDCSAFCAKKYADHIHRFHENDPNL
;
A
#
# COMPACT_ATOMS: atom_id res chain seq x y z
N VAL A 1 15.26 -22.44 -71.37
CA VAL A 1 13.96 -23.13 -71.26
C VAL A 1 13.80 -23.56 -69.81
N SER A 2 13.08 -22.79 -69.01
CA SER A 2 12.66 -23.19 -67.67
C SER A 2 11.14 -23.16 -67.70
N ALA A 3 10.52 -24.33 -67.82
CA ALA A 3 9.07 -24.46 -67.90
C ALA A 3 8.47 -24.05 -66.56
N GLN A 4 7.81 -22.90 -66.50
CA GLN A 4 6.87 -22.64 -65.43
C GLN A 4 5.68 -23.58 -65.63
N PRO A 5 5.20 -24.26 -64.59
CA PRO A 5 3.98 -25.05 -64.71
C PRO A 5 2.84 -24.03 -64.88
N GLU A 6 2.38 -23.84 -66.11
CA GLU A 6 1.17 -23.09 -66.43
C GLU A 6 0.00 -23.80 -65.73
N LEU A 7 -0.46 -23.25 -64.60
CA LEU A 7 -1.68 -23.75 -63.96
C LEU A 7 -2.84 -23.54 -64.95
N PRO A 8 -3.71 -24.55 -65.16
CA PRO A 8 -4.87 -24.41 -66.04
C PRO A 8 -5.68 -23.17 -65.65
N GLN A 9 -6.04 -22.32 -66.61
CA GLN A 9 -6.73 -21.03 -66.34
C GLN A 9 -7.93 -21.18 -65.38
N GLY A 10 -8.71 -22.25 -65.50
CA GLY A 10 -9.84 -22.53 -64.60
C GLY A 10 -9.45 -22.76 -63.13
N GLN A 11 -8.24 -23.24 -62.84
CA GLN A 11 -7.74 -23.38 -61.46
C GLN A 11 -7.34 -22.03 -60.86
N MET A 12 -6.80 -21.13 -61.68
CA MET A 12 -6.49 -19.76 -61.29
C MET A 12 -7.76 -18.96 -60.99
N ASP A 13 -8.79 -19.07 -61.82
CA ASP A 13 -10.09 -18.42 -61.59
C ASP A 13 -10.78 -18.93 -60.31
N SER A 14 -10.66 -20.23 -60.02
CA SER A 14 -11.15 -20.83 -58.78
C SER A 14 -10.42 -20.28 -57.55
N LEU A 15 -9.09 -20.15 -57.59
CA LEU A 15 -8.31 -19.56 -56.51
C LEU A 15 -8.66 -18.08 -56.29
N LEU A 16 -8.83 -17.30 -57.36
CA LEU A 16 -9.26 -15.90 -57.27
C LEU A 16 -10.68 -15.78 -56.69
N SER A 17 -11.59 -16.68 -57.06
CA SER A 17 -12.93 -16.77 -56.47
C SER A 17 -12.88 -17.07 -54.97
N ILE A 18 -12.05 -18.03 -54.55
CA ILE A 18 -11.89 -18.37 -53.12
C ILE A 18 -11.31 -17.18 -52.35
N ILE A 19 -10.24 -16.55 -52.84
CA ILE A 19 -9.60 -15.40 -52.19
C ILE A 19 -10.57 -14.21 -52.10
N SER A 20 -11.33 -13.94 -53.15
CA SER A 20 -12.34 -12.87 -53.13
C SER A 20 -13.42 -13.14 -52.09
N SER A 21 -13.90 -14.39 -51.98
CA SER A 21 -14.87 -14.79 -50.96
C SER A 21 -14.31 -14.68 -49.53
N GLN A 22 -13.04 -15.04 -49.32
CA GLN A 22 -12.37 -14.92 -48.03
C GLN A 22 -12.23 -13.46 -47.63
N ARG A 23 -11.78 -12.60 -48.57
CA ARG A 23 -11.69 -11.15 -48.37
C ARG A 23 -13.04 -10.57 -47.97
N GLU A 24 -14.12 -11.00 -48.61
CA GLU A 24 -15.47 -10.51 -48.29
C GLU A 24 -15.92 -10.94 -46.88
N ARG A 25 -15.65 -12.19 -46.48
CA ARG A 25 -15.93 -12.67 -45.12
C ARG A 25 -15.13 -11.91 -44.07
N PHE A 26 -13.84 -11.65 -44.32
CA PHE A 26 -13.02 -10.87 -43.41
C PHE A 26 -13.50 -9.42 -43.31
N ARG A 27 -13.91 -8.83 -44.43
CA ARG A 27 -14.51 -7.49 -44.46
C ARG A 27 -15.79 -7.43 -43.64
N SER A 28 -16.70 -8.40 -43.80
CA SER A 28 -17.94 -8.49 -43.01
C SER A 28 -17.64 -8.60 -41.51
N ARG A 29 -16.76 -9.54 -41.11
CA ARG A 29 -16.40 -9.68 -39.68
C ARG A 29 -15.74 -8.44 -39.12
N ASN A 30 -14.87 -7.78 -39.88
CA ASN A 30 -14.23 -6.55 -39.42
C ASN A 30 -15.27 -5.44 -39.21
N GLN A 31 -16.25 -5.32 -40.11
CA GLN A 31 -17.35 -4.38 -39.97
C GLN A 31 -18.25 -4.69 -38.75
N GLU A 32 -18.54 -5.97 -38.50
CA GLU A 32 -19.27 -6.41 -37.31
C GLU A 32 -18.51 -6.08 -36.02
N LEU A 33 -17.22 -6.40 -35.96
CA LEU A 33 -16.36 -6.10 -34.81
C LEU A 33 -16.23 -4.59 -34.57
N GLU A 34 -16.10 -3.79 -35.63
CA GLU A 34 -16.12 -2.33 -35.52
C GLU A 34 -17.45 -1.80 -34.98
N ALA A 35 -18.58 -2.39 -35.40
CA ALA A 35 -19.90 -2.02 -34.90
C ALA A 35 -20.09 -2.41 -33.42
N GLU A 36 -19.67 -3.62 -33.02
CA GLU A 36 -19.71 -4.07 -31.64
C GLU A 36 -18.81 -3.21 -30.74
N SER A 37 -17.60 -2.89 -31.20
CA SER A 37 -16.68 -2.00 -30.49
C SER A 37 -17.30 -0.63 -30.25
N ARG A 38 -17.93 -0.02 -31.27
CA ARG A 38 -18.65 1.26 -31.14
C ARG A 38 -19.81 1.16 -30.16
N SER A 39 -20.60 0.08 -30.21
CA SER A 39 -21.70 -0.16 -29.28
C SER A 39 -21.24 -0.29 -27.83
N MET A 40 -20.14 -1.03 -27.61
CA MET A 40 -19.52 -1.18 -26.28
C MET A 40 -19.02 0.17 -25.75
N GLN A 41 -18.34 0.96 -26.60
CA GLN A 41 -17.88 2.31 -26.23
C GLN A 41 -19.04 3.22 -25.84
N GLN A 42 -20.15 3.20 -26.58
CA GLN A 42 -21.36 3.97 -26.24
C GLN A 42 -21.95 3.54 -24.90
N THR A 43 -22.00 2.23 -24.64
CA THR A 43 -22.50 1.68 -23.37
C THR A 43 -21.61 2.11 -22.20
N MET A 44 -20.29 2.06 -22.37
CA MET A 44 -19.35 2.53 -21.36
C MET A 44 -19.55 4.02 -21.06
N GLN A 45 -19.74 4.86 -22.08
CA GLN A 45 -20.00 6.29 -21.90
C GLN A 45 -21.34 6.53 -21.18
N ALA A 46 -22.40 5.79 -21.54
CA ALA A 46 -23.69 5.90 -20.87
C ALA A 46 -23.59 5.54 -19.38
N LEU A 47 -22.92 4.45 -19.04
CA LEU A 47 -22.70 4.03 -17.65
C LEU A 47 -21.83 5.04 -16.87
N GLN A 48 -20.82 5.63 -17.50
CA GLN A 48 -20.02 6.69 -16.88
C GLN A 48 -20.88 7.92 -16.55
N ASN A 49 -21.73 8.34 -17.48
CA ASN A 49 -22.66 9.46 -17.26
C ASN A 49 -23.66 9.15 -16.13
N GLU A 50 -24.17 7.92 -16.06
CA GLU A 50 -25.07 7.48 -14.99
C GLU A 50 -24.36 7.49 -13.63
N LEU A 51 -23.13 6.97 -13.55
CA LEU A 51 -22.33 7.02 -12.33
C LEU A 51 -22.10 8.45 -11.86
N ASP A 52 -21.80 9.37 -12.77
CA ASP A 52 -21.58 10.78 -12.42
C ASP A 52 -22.87 11.48 -12.01
N SER A 53 -24.01 11.14 -12.63
CA SER A 53 -25.33 11.60 -12.22
C SER A 53 -25.67 11.11 -10.81
N LEU A 54 -25.53 9.81 -10.56
CA LEU A 54 -25.78 9.20 -9.25
C LEU A 54 -24.86 9.78 -8.17
N ARG A 55 -23.59 10.04 -8.48
CA ARG A 55 -22.68 10.72 -7.56
C ARG A 55 -23.17 12.13 -7.23
N ALA A 56 -23.57 12.91 -8.24
CA ALA A 56 -24.08 14.26 -8.03
C ALA A 56 -25.36 14.26 -7.18
N ASP A 57 -26.26 13.29 -7.39
CA ASP A 57 -27.50 13.20 -6.64
C ASP A 57 -27.29 12.68 -5.21
N ASN A 58 -26.35 11.74 -5.00
CA ASN A 58 -25.95 11.32 -3.66
C ASN A 58 -25.39 12.50 -2.83
N ILE A 59 -24.60 13.38 -3.45
CA ILE A 59 -24.10 14.59 -2.79
C ILE A 59 -25.27 15.52 -2.41
N LYS A 60 -26.22 15.77 -3.32
CA LYS A 60 -27.40 16.59 -3.01
C LYS A 60 -28.28 15.98 -1.93
N LEU A 61 -28.44 14.65 -1.92
CA LEU A 61 -29.21 13.96 -0.89
C LEU A 61 -28.53 14.11 0.47
N TYR A 62 -27.21 13.98 0.48
CA TYR A 62 -26.41 14.25 1.67
C TYR A 62 -26.59 15.68 2.19
N GLU A 63 -26.57 16.69 1.31
CA GLU A 63 -26.85 18.08 1.69
C GLU A 63 -28.20 18.23 2.39
N LYS A 64 -29.25 17.60 1.85
CA LYS A 64 -30.58 17.59 2.47
C LYS A 64 -30.59 16.90 3.83
N ILE A 65 -29.91 15.76 3.96
CA ILE A 65 -29.78 15.04 5.24
C ILE A 65 -29.07 15.92 6.27
N LYS A 66 -27.93 16.54 5.90
CA LYS A 66 -27.18 17.45 6.77
C LYS A 66 -28.02 18.65 7.18
N PHE A 67 -28.78 19.24 6.25
CA PHE A 67 -29.71 20.33 6.55
C PHE A 67 -30.79 19.90 7.57
N LEU A 68 -31.41 18.74 7.39
CA LEU A 68 -32.41 18.21 8.32
C LEU A 68 -31.80 17.83 9.69
N GLN A 69 -30.56 17.33 9.71
CA GLN A 69 -29.83 17.03 10.95
C GLN A 69 -29.37 18.29 11.70
N SER A 70 -29.18 19.41 11.00
CA SER A 70 -28.82 20.69 11.61
C SER A 70 -29.95 21.33 12.43
N TYR A 71 -31.18 20.82 12.32
CA TYR A 71 -32.26 21.20 13.23
C TYR A 71 -32.01 20.62 14.63
N PRO A 72 -31.96 21.45 15.69
CA PRO A 72 -31.68 21.00 17.04
C PRO A 72 -32.86 20.16 17.55
N GLY A 73 -32.69 18.83 17.58
CA GLY A 73 -33.72 17.91 18.06
C GLY A 73 -33.58 16.46 17.60
N ARG A 74 -32.75 16.15 16.60
CA ARG A 74 -32.46 14.77 16.16
C ARG A 74 -30.96 14.52 15.99
N ALA A 75 -30.23 14.46 17.10
CA ALA A 75 -28.88 13.93 17.12
C ALA A 75 -28.92 12.40 17.22
N GLY A 76 -28.92 11.71 16.08
CA GLY A 76 -28.86 10.26 16.00
C GLY A 76 -27.73 9.81 15.08
N GLY A 77 -26.64 9.31 15.69
CA GLY A 77 -25.61 8.48 15.06
C GLY A 77 -24.81 9.11 13.91
N SER A 78 -23.55 9.47 14.18
CA SER A 78 -22.58 9.78 13.12
C SER A 78 -22.30 8.52 12.29
N ASP A 79 -23.03 8.36 11.18
CA ASP A 79 -22.83 7.28 10.21
C ASP A 79 -21.60 7.55 9.34
N ASP A 80 -20.76 6.53 9.10
CA ASP A 80 -19.51 6.66 8.33
C ASP A 80 -19.77 7.14 6.89
N THR A 81 -20.94 6.81 6.32
CA THR A 81 -21.36 7.28 5.01
C THR A 81 -21.55 8.80 4.97
N VAL A 82 -22.09 9.37 6.06
CA VAL A 82 -22.30 10.81 6.24
C VAL A 82 -20.95 11.53 6.28
N MET A 83 -19.92 10.93 6.88
CA MET A 83 -18.58 11.51 6.93
C MET A 83 -17.92 11.57 5.54
N ARG A 84 -18.06 10.51 4.73
CA ARG A 84 -17.51 10.50 3.36
C ARG A 84 -18.15 11.53 2.45
N TYR A 85 -19.49 11.65 2.48
CA TYR A 85 -20.18 12.66 1.67
C TYR A 85 -19.99 14.08 2.23
N SER A 86 -19.79 14.27 3.54
CA SER A 86 -19.39 15.57 4.12
C SER A 86 -18.10 16.09 3.51
N SER A 87 -17.08 15.22 3.42
CA SER A 87 -15.78 15.61 2.86
C SER A 87 -15.86 15.98 1.39
N GLN A 88 -16.71 15.32 0.59
CA GLN A 88 -16.94 15.65 -0.82
C GLN A 88 -17.73 16.96 -1.00
N TYR A 89 -18.68 17.23 -0.10
CA TYR A 89 -19.45 18.47 -0.09
C TYR A 89 -18.57 19.67 0.30
N GLU A 90 -17.78 19.55 1.38
CA GLU A 90 -16.85 20.60 1.83
C GLU A 90 -15.76 20.89 0.79
N GLU A 91 -15.28 19.86 0.08
CA GLU A 91 -14.35 20.03 -1.05
C GLU A 91 -14.97 20.83 -2.21
N ARG A 92 -16.28 20.68 -2.45
CA ARG A 92 -16.99 21.49 -3.46
C ARG A 92 -17.29 22.91 -3.00
N LEU A 93 -17.42 23.14 -1.69
CA LEU A 93 -17.77 24.44 -1.11
C LEU A 93 -16.58 25.36 -0.88
N ASP A 94 -15.38 24.82 -0.71
CA ASP A 94 -14.19 25.63 -0.46
C ASP A 94 -13.52 26.04 -1.79
N PRO A 95 -13.69 27.28 -2.27
CA PRO A 95 -13.07 27.77 -3.50
C PRO A 95 -11.54 27.73 -3.45
N PHE A 96 -10.93 27.62 -2.25
CA PHE A 96 -9.49 27.54 -2.06
C PHE A 96 -8.96 26.11 -1.89
N ALA A 97 -9.81 25.08 -1.80
CA ALA A 97 -9.36 23.69 -1.74
C ALA A 97 -8.65 23.27 -3.04
N SER A 98 -9.17 23.69 -4.19
CA SER A 98 -8.54 23.43 -5.49
C SER A 98 -7.19 24.16 -5.66
N PHE A 99 -7.09 25.38 -5.13
CA PHE A 99 -5.88 26.20 -5.15
C PHE A 99 -4.80 25.66 -4.21
N SER A 100 -5.17 25.37 -2.96
CA SER A 100 -4.27 24.79 -1.96
C SER A 100 -3.76 23.40 -2.37
N LYS A 101 -4.59 22.56 -3.01
CA LYS A 101 -4.15 21.28 -3.60
C LYS A 101 -3.13 21.51 -4.73
N ARG A 102 -3.39 22.43 -5.67
CA ARG A 102 -2.46 22.79 -6.76
C ARG A 102 -1.15 23.36 -6.24
N GLU A 103 -1.20 24.19 -5.22
CA GLU A 103 -0.01 24.81 -4.62
C GLU A 103 0.81 23.78 -3.82
N ARG A 104 0.15 22.89 -3.07
CA ARG A 104 0.78 21.77 -2.37
C ARG A 104 1.44 20.80 -3.35
N GLN A 105 0.80 20.54 -4.49
CA GLN A 105 1.35 19.69 -5.55
C GLN A 105 2.54 20.34 -6.27
N ARG A 106 2.53 21.65 -6.50
CA ARG A 106 3.70 22.39 -7.01
C ARG A 106 4.88 22.35 -6.04
N ARG A 107 4.63 22.54 -4.74
CA ARG A 107 5.63 22.38 -3.68
C ARG A 107 6.17 20.94 -3.56
N TYR A 108 5.32 19.94 -3.79
CA TYR A 108 5.73 18.54 -3.80
C TYR A 108 6.58 18.19 -5.03
N LEU A 109 6.30 18.82 -6.18
CA LEU A 109 7.07 18.65 -7.40
C LEU A 109 8.44 19.34 -7.32
N SER A 110 8.54 20.47 -6.61
CA SER A 110 9.81 21.20 -6.39
C SER A 110 10.73 20.58 -5.34
N LEU A 111 10.33 19.49 -4.66
CA LEU A 111 11.18 18.77 -3.72
C LEU A 111 12.06 17.73 -4.44
N SER A 112 13.29 17.61 -3.94
CA SER A 112 14.40 16.84 -4.52
C SER A 112 14.01 15.39 -4.86
N PRO A 113 14.45 14.84 -6.02
CA PRO A 113 14.16 13.46 -6.42
C PRO A 113 14.51 12.40 -5.37
N TRP A 114 15.54 12.66 -4.54
CA TRP A 114 15.97 11.77 -3.46
C TRP A 114 15.03 11.76 -2.25
N ASP A 115 14.38 12.89 -1.94
CA ASP A 115 13.32 12.94 -0.90
C ASP A 115 12.09 12.15 -1.34
N LYS A 116 11.75 12.15 -2.63
CA LYS A 116 10.62 11.37 -3.18
C LYS A 116 10.85 9.87 -3.09
N ALA A 117 12.08 9.41 -3.30
CA ALA A 117 12.44 8.00 -3.19
C ALA A 117 12.40 7.51 -1.73
N THR A 118 12.97 8.28 -0.79
CA THR A 118 12.94 7.96 0.65
C THR A 118 11.51 7.99 1.20
N LEU A 119 10.69 8.96 0.79
CA LEU A 119 9.27 9.01 1.16
C LEU A 119 8.46 7.89 0.51
N GLY A 120 8.79 7.48 -0.72
CA GLY A 120 8.16 6.34 -1.39
C GLY A 120 8.47 5.03 -0.67
N LEU A 121 9.73 4.80 -0.31
CA LEU A 121 10.17 3.62 0.43
C LEU A 121 9.54 3.58 1.83
N GLY A 122 9.53 4.72 2.53
CA GLY A 122 8.89 4.85 3.84
C GLY A 122 7.36 4.64 3.79
N ARG A 123 6.70 5.12 2.73
CA ARG A 123 5.24 4.95 2.57
C ARG A 123 4.87 3.52 2.19
N VAL A 124 5.69 2.82 1.41
CA VAL A 124 5.47 1.39 1.11
C VAL A 124 5.62 0.54 2.38
N ILE A 125 6.60 0.87 3.23
CA ILE A 125 6.80 0.20 4.52
C ILE A 125 5.67 0.52 5.51
N LEU A 126 5.18 1.77 5.59
CA LEU A 126 4.09 2.15 6.51
C LEU A 126 2.68 1.78 6.01
N SER A 127 2.46 1.77 4.69
CA SER A 127 1.15 1.55 4.08
C SER A 127 0.75 0.08 4.06
N ASN A 128 1.70 -0.85 4.09
CA ASN A 128 1.39 -2.27 4.05
C ASN A 128 1.20 -2.83 5.47
N LYS A 129 0.01 -3.40 5.74
CA LYS A 129 -0.32 -4.04 7.02
C LYS A 129 0.67 -5.14 7.39
N MET A 130 1.20 -5.86 6.39
CA MET A 130 2.21 -6.91 6.61
C MET A 130 3.58 -6.36 7.01
N ALA A 131 4.04 -5.29 6.36
CA ALA A 131 5.34 -4.67 6.67
C ALA A 131 5.38 -4.12 8.10
N ARG A 132 4.26 -3.56 8.56
CA ARG A 132 4.11 -3.07 9.94
C ARG A 132 4.21 -4.19 10.98
N THR A 133 3.57 -5.33 10.70
CA THR A 133 3.64 -6.51 11.56
C THR A 133 5.06 -7.08 11.62
N ILE A 134 5.74 -7.18 10.48
CA ILE A 134 7.13 -7.66 10.40
C ILE A 134 8.08 -6.73 11.20
N ALA A 135 7.96 -5.41 11.03
CA ALA A 135 8.77 -4.44 11.76
C ALA A 135 8.55 -4.55 13.28
N PHE A 136 7.30 -4.70 13.73
CA PHE A 136 6.98 -4.91 15.14
C PHE A 136 7.71 -6.14 15.71
N PHE A 137 7.57 -7.29 15.05
CA PHE A 137 8.25 -8.52 15.49
C PHE A 137 9.79 -8.41 15.43
N TYR A 138 10.34 -7.74 14.42
CA TYR A 138 11.77 -7.49 14.31
C TYR A 138 12.30 -6.66 15.49
N THR A 139 11.60 -5.57 15.83
CA THR A 139 11.99 -4.73 16.98
C THR A 139 11.87 -5.50 18.29
N LEU A 140 10.80 -6.28 18.49
CA LEU A 140 10.61 -7.09 19.69
C LEU A 140 11.73 -8.14 19.82
N PHE A 141 12.05 -8.83 18.74
CA PHE A 141 13.11 -9.83 18.71
C PHE A 141 14.47 -9.22 19.05
N LEU A 142 14.81 -8.05 18.46
CA LEU A 142 16.04 -7.35 18.81
C LEU A 142 16.08 -6.92 20.28
N HIS A 143 14.97 -6.41 20.82
CA HIS A 143 14.91 -6.08 22.24
C HIS A 143 15.13 -7.31 23.10
N CYS A 144 14.44 -8.43 22.82
CA CYS A 144 14.67 -9.69 23.52
C CYS A 144 16.13 -10.13 23.45
N LEU A 145 16.77 -10.04 22.28
CA LEU A 145 18.20 -10.35 22.13
C LEU A 145 19.10 -9.46 22.99
N VAL A 146 18.88 -8.15 22.96
CA VAL A 146 19.66 -7.20 23.77
C VAL A 146 19.47 -7.50 25.26
N PHE A 147 18.24 -7.71 25.72
CA PHE A 147 17.95 -8.09 27.10
C PHE A 147 18.61 -9.42 27.49
N LEU A 148 18.63 -10.42 26.62
CA LEU A 148 19.30 -11.69 26.87
C LEU A 148 20.82 -11.53 26.98
N VAL A 149 21.43 -10.71 26.10
CA VAL A 149 22.87 -10.41 26.17
C VAL A 149 23.20 -9.66 27.46
N LEU A 150 22.41 -8.65 27.82
CA LEU A 150 22.58 -7.90 29.07
C LEU A 150 22.36 -8.79 30.30
N TYR A 151 21.36 -9.67 30.27
CA TYR A 151 21.11 -10.62 31.35
C TYR A 151 22.29 -11.60 31.50
N LYS A 152 22.79 -12.16 30.39
CA LYS A 152 23.93 -13.09 30.42
C LYS A 152 25.21 -12.41 30.92
N THR A 153 25.48 -11.18 30.48
CA THR A 153 26.65 -10.41 30.92
C THR A 153 26.53 -10.05 32.40
N ALA A 154 25.39 -9.51 32.84
CA ALA A 154 25.13 -9.18 34.24
C ALA A 154 25.20 -10.41 35.17
N TRP A 155 24.64 -11.55 34.74
CA TRP A 155 24.66 -12.79 35.52
C TRP A 155 26.06 -13.42 35.57
N SER A 156 26.83 -13.36 34.47
CA SER A 156 28.23 -13.80 34.48
C SER A 156 29.09 -12.92 35.40
N GLU A 157 28.83 -11.61 35.43
CA GLU A 157 29.56 -10.68 36.29
C GLU A 157 29.17 -10.83 37.77
N SER A 158 27.88 -11.08 38.08
CA SER A 158 27.44 -11.32 39.46
C SER A 158 28.08 -12.58 40.03
N ILE A 159 28.12 -13.68 39.28
CA ILE A 159 28.78 -14.93 39.72
C ILE A 159 30.27 -14.71 40.01
N GLY A 160 30.95 -13.93 39.18
CA GLY A 160 32.36 -13.60 39.40
C GLY A 160 32.58 -12.81 40.69
N ARG A 161 31.75 -11.80 40.95
CA ARG A 161 31.79 -11.00 42.18
C ARG A 161 31.49 -11.85 43.41
N ASP A 162 30.47 -12.70 43.35
CA ASP A 162 30.08 -13.57 44.46
C ASP A 162 31.18 -14.59 44.82
N CYS A 163 31.88 -15.13 43.81
CA CYS A 163 33.03 -16.00 44.03
C CYS A 163 34.20 -15.27 44.72
N SER A 164 34.51 -14.04 44.29
CA SER A 164 35.57 -13.22 44.90
C SER A 164 35.23 -12.85 46.35
N ALA A 165 33.97 -12.48 46.62
CA ALA A 165 33.48 -12.15 47.94
C ALA A 165 33.50 -13.37 48.86
N PHE A 166 33.12 -14.54 48.36
CA PHE A 166 33.20 -15.80 49.11
C PHE A 166 34.64 -16.21 49.42
N CYS A 167 35.56 -16.05 48.47
CA CYS A 167 36.98 -16.34 48.66
C CYS A 167 37.61 -15.42 49.73
N ALA A 168 37.35 -14.11 49.64
CA ALA A 168 37.80 -13.13 50.62
C ALA A 168 37.25 -13.42 52.02
N LYS A 169 35.95 -13.73 52.13
CA LYS A 169 35.32 -14.09 53.40
C LYS A 169 35.94 -15.36 54.00
N LYS A 170 36.17 -16.39 53.18
CA LYS A 170 36.77 -17.65 53.62
C LYS A 170 38.22 -17.45 54.09
N TYR A 171 39.00 -16.61 53.41
CA TYR A 171 40.35 -16.25 53.83
C TYR A 171 40.37 -15.49 55.16
N ALA A 172 39.50 -14.49 55.32
CA ALA A 172 39.38 -13.74 56.58
C ALA A 172 38.99 -14.66 57.75
N ASP A 173 38.04 -15.57 57.54
CA ASP A 173 37.62 -16.55 58.55
C ASP A 173 38.75 -17.54 58.91
N HIS A 174 39.56 -17.94 57.93
CA HIS A 174 40.75 -18.78 58.17
C HIS A 174 41.82 -18.04 58.98
N ILE A 175 42.15 -16.80 58.61
CA ILE A 175 43.11 -15.97 59.37
C ILE A 175 42.65 -15.79 60.81
N HIS A 176 41.38 -15.45 61.02
CA HIS A 176 40.84 -15.29 62.37
C HIS A 176 40.86 -16.59 63.18
N ARG A 177 40.59 -17.75 62.57
CA ARG A 177 40.58 -19.02 63.31
C ARG A 177 41.95 -19.57 63.66
N PHE A 178 42.94 -19.35 62.80
CA PHE A 178 44.24 -20.03 62.90
C PHE A 178 45.40 -19.11 63.31
N HIS A 179 45.27 -17.79 63.15
CA HIS A 179 46.34 -16.82 63.41
C HIS A 179 45.96 -15.71 64.40
N GLU A 180 44.89 -15.87 65.18
CA GLU A 180 44.44 -14.84 66.15
C GLU A 180 45.49 -14.48 67.21
N ASN A 181 46.44 -15.40 67.47
CA ASN A 181 47.43 -15.25 68.55
C ASN A 181 48.89 -15.40 68.07
N ASP A 182 49.18 -15.21 66.78
CA ASP A 182 50.57 -15.18 66.29
C ASP A 182 51.15 -13.76 66.50
N PRO A 183 52.14 -13.57 67.40
CA PRO A 183 52.67 -12.25 67.74
C PRO A 183 53.66 -11.67 66.71
N ASN A 184 53.79 -12.27 65.51
CA ASN A 184 54.77 -11.89 64.49
C ASN A 184 54.16 -11.73 63.08
N LEU A 185 52.96 -11.17 62.98
CA LEU A 185 52.43 -10.61 61.73
C LEU A 185 52.18 -9.11 61.87
#